data_AF-A0A7R9R8R0-F1
#
_entry.id   AF-A0A7R9R8R0-F1
#
_cell.length_a   1.000
_cell.length_b   1.000
_cell.length_c   1.000
_cell.angle_alpha   90.00
_cell.angle_beta   90.00
_cell.angle_gamma   90.00
#
_symmetry.space_group_name_H-M   'P 1'
#
loop_
_entity.id
_entity.type
_entity.pdbx_description
1 polymer ?
#
loop_
_entity_poly.entity_id
_entity_poly.type
_entity_poly.pdbx_seq_one_letter_code
_entity_poly.pdbx_strand_id
1 'polypeptide(L)' 'MVQTYRDGWPVNRCAPGEDIGNRTPYDRLFVVGDGAKGRGGIEVDGIALGVEKTD' A
#
# COMPACT_ATOMS: atom_id res chain seq x y z
N MET A 1 -10.01 -22.55 -15.67
CA MET A 1 -10.43 -21.62 -14.60
C MET A 1 -9.60 -20.36 -14.73
N VAL A 2 -10.20 -19.17 -14.67
CA VAL A 2 -9.51 -17.87 -14.79
C VAL A 2 -9.93 -17.00 -13.61
N GLN A 3 -8.96 -16.32 -13.00
CA GLN A 3 -9.18 -15.32 -11.95
C GLN A 3 -8.83 -13.93 -12.48
N THR A 4 -9.54 -12.90 -12.03
CA THR A 4 -9.36 -11.51 -12.48
C THR A 4 -9.48 -10.59 -11.29
N TYR A 5 -8.58 -9.61 -11.24
CA TYR A 5 -8.44 -8.65 -10.14
C TYR A 5 -8.41 -7.25 -10.73
N ARG A 6 -9.32 -6.38 -10.30
CA ARG A 6 -9.49 -4.98 -10.74
C ARG A 6 -10.38 -4.22 -9.77
N ASP A 7 -10.35 -2.90 -9.87
CA ASP A 7 -11.27 -1.98 -9.20
C ASP A 7 -11.31 -2.21 -7.67
N GLY A 8 -12.47 -2.60 -7.12
CA GLY A 8 -12.65 -2.82 -5.68
C GLY A 8 -11.84 -3.98 -5.08
N TRP A 9 -11.29 -4.85 -5.92
CA TRP A 9 -10.35 -5.90 -5.53
C TRP A 9 -9.21 -6.02 -6.55
N PRO A 10 -8.30 -5.02 -6.57
CA PRO A 10 -7.22 -4.95 -7.53
C PRO A 10 -6.05 -5.85 -7.11
N VAL A 11 -5.02 -5.92 -7.96
CA VAL A 11 -3.75 -6.56 -7.58
C VAL A 11 -3.05 -5.73 -6.50
N ASN A 12 -2.93 -4.42 -6.75
CA ASN A 12 -2.51 -3.43 -5.77
C ASN A 12 -3.48 -2.24 -5.80
N ARG A 13 -3.86 -1.70 -4.65
CA ARG A 13 -4.68 -0.47 -4.58
C ARG A 13 -3.98 0.76 -5.13
N CYS A 14 -2.65 0.81 -5.10
CA CYS A 14 -1.86 1.86 -5.73
C CYS A 14 -0.76 1.24 -6.60
N ALA A 15 -0.56 1.80 -7.79
CA ALA A 15 0.46 1.31 -8.72
C ALA A 15 1.87 1.45 -8.09
N PRO A 16 2.81 0.53 -8.38
CA PRO A 16 4.17 0.62 -7.85
C PRO A 16 4.82 1.96 -8.19
N GLY A 17 5.30 2.67 -7.16
CA GLY A 17 5.95 3.97 -7.32
C GLY A 17 5.02 5.18 -7.21
N GLU A 18 3.70 4.96 -7.14
CA GLU A 18 2.70 6.02 -6.98
C GLU A 18 2.13 6.11 -5.54
N ASP A 19 2.65 5.30 -4.61
CA ASP A 19 2.20 5.27 -3.21
C ASP A 19 2.27 6.66 -2.55
N ILE A 20 1.14 7.11 -1.99
CA ILE A 20 0.94 8.46 -1.43
C ILE A 20 1.43 8.62 0.02
N GLY A 21 1.91 7.53 0.64
CA GLY A 21 2.36 7.48 2.03
C GLY A 21 1.26 7.09 3.02
N ASN A 22 1.62 7.07 4.31
CA ASN A 22 0.82 6.42 5.35
C ASN A 22 0.07 7.39 6.27
N ARG A 23 0.35 8.69 6.17
CA ARG A 23 -0.25 9.71 7.06
C ARG A 23 -1.58 10.19 6.52
N THR A 24 -2.53 10.36 7.43
CA THR A 24 -3.79 11.06 7.16
C THR A 24 -3.77 12.45 7.78
N PRO A 25 -4.74 13.33 7.47
CA PRO A 25 -4.91 14.61 8.16
C PRO A 25 -5.29 14.50 9.64
N TYR A 26 -5.56 13.30 10.15
CA TYR A 26 -5.96 13.05 11.53
C TYR A 26 -4.82 12.47 12.34
N ASP A 27 -4.64 12.97 13.56
CA ASP A 27 -3.58 12.49 14.45
C ASP A 27 -3.77 11.01 14.80
N ARG A 28 -2.67 10.27 14.74
CA ARG A 28 -2.59 8.83 15.09
C ARG A 28 -3.52 7.93 14.25
N LEU A 29 -3.93 8.39 13.06
CA LEU A 29 -4.61 7.57 12.06
C LEU A 29 -3.71 7.39 10.83
N PHE A 30 -3.38 6.13 10.53
CA PHE A 30 -2.47 5.75 9.47
C PHE A 30 -3.09 4.75 8.49
N VAL A 31 -2.66 4.82 7.24
CA VAL A 31 -3.02 3.86 6.18
C VAL A 31 -1.85 2.91 5.97
N VAL A 32 -2.13 1.61 5.92
CA VAL A 32 -1.16 0.55 5.64
C VAL A 32 -1.70 -0.39 4.56
N GLY A 33 -0.84 -1.21 3.98
CA GLY A 33 -1.20 -2.15 2.91
C GLY A 33 -0.63 -1.75 1.55
N ASP A 34 -1.15 -2.39 0.51
CA ASP A 34 -0.71 -2.25 -0.88
C ASP A 34 -1.00 -0.90 -1.54
N GLY A 35 -1.82 -0.06 -0.89
CA GLY A 35 -2.04 1.34 -1.27
C GLY A 35 -1.09 2.33 -0.60
N ALA A 36 -0.26 1.86 0.33
CA ALA A 36 0.63 2.67 1.17
C ALA A 36 1.97 1.94 1.39
N LYS A 37 2.57 1.45 0.29
CA LYS A 37 3.81 0.68 0.32
C LYS A 37 5.01 1.57 0.56
N GLY A 38 6.00 1.03 1.26
CA GLY A 38 7.33 1.61 1.34
C GLY A 38 8.03 1.59 -0.02
N ARG A 39 8.60 2.74 -0.43
CA ARG A 39 9.33 2.86 -1.71
C ARG A 39 10.45 1.83 -1.81
N GLY A 40 10.55 1.20 -2.99
CA GLY A 40 11.57 0.20 -3.33
C GLY A 40 11.22 -1.23 -2.91
N GLY A 41 10.17 -1.45 -2.12
CA GLY A 41 9.67 -2.79 -1.83
C GLY A 41 8.76 -3.32 -2.93
N ILE A 42 8.88 -4.60 -3.25
CA ILE A 42 8.04 -5.28 -4.24
C ILE A 42 6.83 -5.88 -3.52
N GLU A 43 5.63 -5.56 -3.99
CA GLU A 43 4.38 -6.15 -3.51
C GLU A 43 4.30 -6.16 -1.96
N VAL A 44 4.28 -7.34 -1.36
CA VAL A 44 4.18 -7.53 0.10
C VAL A 44 5.39 -7.04 0.88
N ASP A 45 6.59 -7.00 0.29
CA ASP A 45 7.77 -6.41 0.93
C ASP A 45 7.61 -4.88 1.04
N GLY A 46 6.97 -4.29 0.02
CA GLY A 46 6.54 -2.89 0.06
C GLY A 46 5.54 -2.64 1.19
N ILE A 47 4.59 -3.54 1.40
CA ILE A 47 3.63 -3.45 2.51
C ILE A 47 4.37 -3.50 3.86
N ALA A 48 5.28 -4.46 4.04
CA ALA A 48 6.04 -4.63 5.28
C ALA A 48 6.88 -3.38 5.59
N LEU A 49 7.62 -2.86 4.60
CA LEU A 49 8.39 -1.62 4.73
C LEU A 49 7.50 -0.41 5.02
N GLY A 50 6.28 -0.38 4.48
CA GLY A 50 5.30 0.66 4.79
C GLY A 50 4.91 0.63 6.27
N VAL A 51 4.58 -0.55 6.80
CA VAL A 51 4.23 -0.73 8.22
C VAL A 51 5.39 -0.32 9.13
N GLU A 52 6.61 -0.78 8.85
CA GLU A 52 7.80 -0.50 9.68
C GLU A 52 8.11 1.01 9.77
N LYS A 53 7.88 1.76 8.68
CA LYS A 53 8.13 3.21 8.62
C LYS A 53 6.98 4.06 9.17
N THR A 54 5.93 3.43 9.70
CA THR A 54 4.80 4.15 10.30
C THR A 54 5.15 4.43 11.77
N ASP A 55 5.45 5.70 12.08
CA ASP A 55 5.82 6.17 13.43
C ASP A 55 4.72 5.95 14.49
#